data_AF-A0A7L1HLK5-F1
#
_entry.id   AF-A0A7L1HLK5-F1
#
_cell.length_a   1.000
_cell.length_b   1.000
_cell.length_c   1.000
_cell.angle_alpha   90.00
_cell.angle_beta   90.00
_cell.angle_gamma   90.00
#
_symmetry.space_group_name_H-M   'P 1'
#
loop_
_entity.id
_entity.type
_entity.pdbx_description
1 polymer ?
#
loop_
_entity_poly.entity_id
_entity_poly.type
_entity_poly.pdbx_seq_one_letter_code
_entity_poly.pdbx_strand_id
1 'polypeptide(L)'
;PLHTRFNLDGGRSQELSRFYQLSQQHRDFYRDKSGMLHVVPYFVLPVKEKDRYPHPLDLPPLSMKTRWHLLRLSPTNLRTYQTFPSGKRVPSKERAIRDSFFECRA
;
A
#
# COMPACT_ATOMS: atom_id res chain seq x y z
N PRO A 1 25.16 52.57 -22.27
CA PRO A 1 24.46 51.37 -22.80
C PRO A 1 23.15 51.77 -23.49
N LEU A 2 23.05 51.57 -24.82
CA LEU A 2 21.83 51.86 -25.59
C LEU A 2 20.80 50.75 -25.33
N HIS A 3 19.76 51.06 -24.55
CA HIS A 3 18.65 50.14 -24.31
C HIS A 3 17.58 50.39 -25.38
N THR A 4 17.42 49.43 -26.30
CA THR A 4 16.45 49.51 -27.40
C THR A 4 15.03 49.47 -26.83
N ARG A 5 14.23 50.51 -27.10
CA ARG A 5 12.82 50.65 -26.66
C ARG A 5 11.80 49.85 -27.48
N PHE A 6 12.26 48.98 -28.37
CA PHE A 6 11.38 48.16 -29.20
C PHE A 6 11.08 46.86 -28.45
N ASN A 7 9.83 46.66 -28.06
CA ASN A 7 9.34 45.39 -27.53
C ASN A 7 9.51 44.32 -28.62
N LEU A 8 10.51 43.46 -28.47
CA LEU A 8 10.74 42.28 -29.33
C LEU A 8 9.58 41.26 -29.24
N ASP A 9 8.65 41.47 -28.31
CA ASP A 9 7.50 40.60 -28.01
C ASP A 9 6.26 40.84 -28.88
N GLY A 10 6.33 41.71 -29.91
CA GLY A 10 5.17 42.07 -30.75
C GLY A 10 4.44 40.88 -31.38
N GLY A 11 5.11 39.75 -31.61
CA GLY A 11 4.52 38.51 -32.12
C GLY A 11 4.37 37.38 -31.09
N ARG A 12 5.01 37.48 -29.92
CA ARG A 12 5.08 36.39 -28.94
C ARG A 12 3.70 36.01 -28.39
N SER A 13 2.86 37.01 -28.12
CA SER A 13 1.49 36.77 -27.63
C SER A 13 0.63 36.02 -28.66
N GLN A 14 0.81 36.33 -29.95
CA GLN A 14 0.11 35.67 -31.04
C GLN A 14 0.61 34.23 -31.23
N GLU A 15 1.91 34.00 -31.13
CA GLU A 15 2.51 32.65 -31.16
C GLU A 15 2.03 31.79 -29.99
N LEU A 16 2.02 32.33 -28.76
CA LEU A 16 1.51 31.64 -27.58
C LEU A 16 0.02 31.31 -27.71
N SER A 17 -0.77 32.23 -28.25
CA SER A 17 -2.19 32.00 -28.51
C SER A 17 -2.40 30.88 -29.53
N ARG A 18 -1.61 30.89 -30.62
CA ARG A 18 -1.67 29.85 -31.66
C ARG A 18 -1.23 28.49 -31.13
N PHE A 19 -0.15 28.45 -30.35
CA PHE A 19 0.32 27.23 -29.69
C PHE A 19 -0.72 26.66 -28.73
N TYR A 20 -1.32 27.52 -27.90
CA TYR A 20 -2.40 27.12 -27.00
C TYR A 20 -3.57 26.51 -27.78
N GLN A 21 -4.02 27.17 -28.84
CA GLN A 21 -5.12 26.67 -29.68
C GLN A 21 -4.82 25.30 -30.31
N LEU A 22 -3.63 25.12 -30.89
CA LEU A 22 -3.17 23.84 -31.44
C LEU A 22 -3.11 22.74 -30.38
N SER A 23 -2.58 23.05 -29.19
CA SER A 23 -2.49 22.08 -28.10
C SER A 23 -3.85 21.61 -27.60
N GLN A 24 -4.86 22.51 -27.57
CA GLN A 24 -6.24 22.13 -27.21
C GLN A 24 -6.86 21.22 -28.27
N GLN A 25 -6.67 21.53 -29.57
CA GLN A 25 -7.16 20.66 -30.66
C GLN A 25 -6.56 19.25 -30.58
N HIS A 26 -5.26 19.13 -30.29
CA HIS A 26 -4.61 17.85 -30.07
C HIS A 26 -5.17 17.12 -28.84
N ARG A 27 -5.43 17.84 -27.74
CA ARG A 27 -6.01 17.25 -26.53
C ARG A 27 -7.39 16.65 -26.79
N ASP A 28 -8.21 17.31 -27.60
CA ASP A 28 -9.53 16.80 -28.01
C ASP A 28 -9.44 15.53 -28.85
N PHE A 29 -8.35 15.33 -29.60
CA PHE A 29 -8.13 14.07 -30.33
C PHE A 29 -7.91 12.87 -29.41
N TYR A 30 -7.26 13.07 -28.26
CA TYR A 30 -7.04 12.04 -27.24
C TYR A 30 -8.19 11.90 -26.25
N ARG A 31 -9.21 12.77 -26.32
CA ARG A 31 -10.42 12.57 -25.52
C ARG A 31 -11.13 11.32 -26.00
N ASP A 32 -11.61 10.54 -25.04
CA ASP A 32 -12.41 9.37 -25.34
C ASP A 32 -13.71 9.79 -26.06
N LYS A 33 -13.96 9.20 -27.23
CA LYS A 33 -15.17 9.38 -28.03
C LYS A 33 -16.19 8.26 -27.82
N SER A 34 -15.79 7.19 -27.14
CA SER A 34 -16.63 6.00 -26.92
C SER A 34 -17.61 6.16 -25.76
N GLY A 35 -17.38 7.14 -24.88
CA GLY A 35 -18.20 7.38 -23.69
C GLY A 35 -18.04 6.32 -22.60
N MET A 36 -17.08 5.40 -22.75
CA MET A 36 -16.81 4.34 -21.78
C MET A 36 -15.85 4.80 -20.67
N LEU A 37 -14.99 5.78 -20.94
CA LEU A 37 -14.04 6.31 -19.96
C LEU A 37 -14.63 7.53 -19.23
N HIS A 38 -14.69 7.43 -17.90
CA HIS A 38 -15.04 8.55 -17.04
C HIS A 38 -13.90 9.56 -16.99
N VAL A 39 -14.19 10.82 -17.35
CA VAL A 39 -13.22 11.92 -17.26
C VAL A 39 -12.95 12.23 -15.80
N VAL A 40 -11.69 12.12 -15.37
CA VAL A 40 -11.27 12.49 -14.02
C VAL A 40 -10.88 13.97 -14.04
N PRO A 41 -11.60 14.87 -13.32
CA PRO A 41 -11.35 16.32 -13.37
C PRO A 41 -10.15 16.76 -12.52
N TYR A 42 -9.44 15.83 -11.91
CA TYR A 42 -8.29 16.09 -11.04
C TYR A 42 -7.11 15.21 -11.42
N PHE A 43 -5.90 15.71 -11.16
CA PHE A 43 -4.69 14.92 -11.28
C PHE A 43 -4.53 14.05 -10.03
N VAL A 44 -4.36 12.75 -10.21
CA VAL A 44 -3.95 11.86 -9.12
C VAL A 44 -2.46 12.01 -8.94
N LEU A 45 -2.05 12.68 -7.86
CA LEU A 45 -0.65 12.76 -7.51
C LEU A 45 -0.18 11.41 -6.94
N PRO A 46 0.99 10.92 -7.34
CA PRO A 46 1.59 9.74 -6.71
C PRO A 46 1.72 9.98 -5.21
N VAL A 47 1.23 9.04 -4.41
CA VAL A 47 1.40 9.07 -2.96
C VAL A 47 2.88 8.89 -2.64
N LYS A 48 3.37 9.50 -1.55
CA LYS A 48 4.75 9.32 -1.10
C LYS A 48 5.03 7.84 -0.86
N GLU A 49 6.24 7.40 -1.20
CA GLU A 49 6.63 5.99 -1.11
C GLU A 49 6.37 5.40 0.28
N LYS A 50 6.72 6.12 1.34
CA LYS A 50 6.47 5.73 2.74
C LYS A 50 4.99 5.48 3.09
N ASP A 51 4.06 6.17 2.43
CA ASP A 51 2.63 6.05 2.69
C ASP A 51 2.06 4.87 1.88
N ARG A 52 2.65 4.59 0.72
CA ARG A 52 2.31 3.45 -0.14
C ARG A 52 2.92 2.14 0.37
N TYR A 53 4.12 2.21 0.92
CA TYR A 53 4.93 1.11 1.42
C TYR A 53 5.51 1.51 2.78
N PRO A 54 4.75 1.38 3.88
CA PRO A 54 5.26 1.68 5.21
C PRO A 54 6.44 0.78 5.56
N HIS A 55 7.44 1.36 6.25
CA HIS A 55 8.61 0.61 6.67
C HIS A 55 8.18 -0.52 7.62
N PRO A 56 8.72 -1.75 7.50
CA PRO A 56 8.29 -2.89 8.32
C PRO A 56 8.49 -2.72 9.83
N LEU A 57 9.31 -1.74 10.24
CA LEU A 57 9.50 -1.37 11.65
C LEU A 57 8.56 -0.24 12.11
N ASP A 58 7.93 0.49 11.19
CA ASP A 58 6.93 1.52 11.48
C ASP A 58 5.55 0.87 11.67
N LEU A 59 5.49 -0.11 12.57
CA LEU A 59 4.25 -0.80 12.88
C LEU A 59 3.37 0.13 13.75
N PRO A 60 2.08 0.28 13.42
CA PRO A 60 1.16 0.95 14.32
C PRO A 60 1.10 0.20 15.67
N PRO A 61 0.76 0.88 16.77
CA PRO A 61 0.63 0.25 18.07
C PRO A 61 -0.26 -0.99 17.99
N LEU A 62 0.28 -2.16 18.34
CA LEU A 62 -0.46 -3.41 18.29
C LEU A 62 -1.67 -3.35 19.22
N SER A 63 -2.82 -3.85 18.76
CA SER A 63 -4.00 -4.09 19.61
C SER A 63 -3.65 -5.04 20.77
N MET A 64 -4.33 -4.85 21.91
CA MET A 64 -4.17 -5.73 23.08
C MET A 64 -4.42 -7.19 22.74
N LYS A 65 -5.39 -7.49 21.85
CA LYS A 65 -5.67 -8.87 21.38
C LYS A 65 -4.46 -9.45 20.63
N THR A 66 -3.86 -8.66 19.74
CA THR A 66 -2.71 -9.07 18.94
C THR A 66 -1.48 -9.28 19.83
N ARG A 67 -1.23 -8.39 20.78
CA ARG A 67 -0.15 -8.56 21.77
C ARG A 67 -0.33 -9.83 22.59
N TRP A 68 -1.54 -10.10 23.07
CA TRP A 68 -1.85 -11.34 23.80
C TRP A 68 -1.59 -12.60 22.98
N HIS A 69 -1.96 -12.58 21.70
CA HIS A 69 -1.72 -13.70 20.80
C HIS A 69 -0.21 -13.93 20.55
N LEU A 70 0.53 -12.87 20.24
CA LEU A 70 1.98 -12.94 20.06
C LEU A 70 2.71 -13.40 21.32
N LEU A 71 2.29 -12.93 22.50
CA LEU A 71 2.86 -13.35 23.77
C LEU A 71 2.67 -14.86 23.97
N ARG A 72 1.46 -15.38 23.69
CA ARG A 72 1.14 -16.82 23.83
C ARG A 72 1.92 -17.71 22.86
N LEU A 73 2.16 -17.23 21.64
CA LEU A 73 2.89 -17.96 20.61
C LEU A 73 4.41 -17.78 20.71
N SER A 74 4.88 -16.88 21.57
CA SER A 74 6.31 -16.65 21.77
C SER A 74 7.00 -17.94 22.20
N PRO A 75 8.16 -18.29 21.61
CA PRO A 75 8.91 -19.48 21.98
C PRO A 75 9.21 -19.61 23.47
N THR A 76 9.33 -18.48 24.18
CA THR A 76 9.56 -18.42 25.62
C THR A 76 8.32 -18.77 26.46
N ASN A 77 7.13 -18.59 25.91
CA ASN A 77 5.85 -18.86 26.58
C ASN A 77 5.16 -20.14 26.08
N LEU A 78 5.85 -20.93 25.26
CA LEU A 78 5.35 -22.23 24.82
C LEU A 78 5.10 -23.12 26.05
N ARG A 79 3.84 -23.51 26.26
CA ARG A 79 3.48 -24.44 27.33
C ARG A 79 4.17 -25.78 27.11
N THR A 80 5.03 -26.16 28.05
CA THR A 80 5.74 -27.45 28.06
C THR A 80 4.83 -28.64 28.38
N TYR A 81 3.59 -28.39 28.81
CA TYR A 81 2.61 -29.41 29.16
C TYR A 81 1.17 -29.04 28.75
N GLN A 82 0.34 -30.06 28.46
CA GLN A 82 -1.12 -29.94 28.33
C GLN A 82 -1.75 -30.36 29.66
N THR A 83 -2.75 -29.63 30.16
CA THR A 83 -3.56 -30.09 31.30
C THR A 83 -4.91 -30.56 30.77
N PHE A 84 -5.28 -31.80 31.05
CA PHE A 84 -6.59 -32.36 30.70
C PHE A 84 -7.67 -31.90 31.69
N PRO A 85 -8.97 -31.97 31.32
CA PRO A 85 -10.06 -31.70 32.26
C PRO A 85 -10.00 -32.53 33.55
N SER A 86 -9.38 -33.71 33.49
CA SER A 86 -9.09 -34.57 34.64
C SER A 86 -7.97 -34.07 35.56
N GLY A 87 -7.38 -32.90 35.26
CA GLY A 87 -6.25 -32.32 35.99
C GLY A 87 -4.89 -32.92 35.66
N LYS A 88 -4.84 -34.03 34.91
CA LYS A 88 -3.58 -34.67 34.50
C LYS A 88 -2.77 -33.77 33.57
N ARG A 89 -1.48 -33.63 33.85
CA ARG A 89 -0.53 -32.87 33.01
C ARG A 89 0.28 -33.84 32.15
N VAL A 90 0.33 -33.58 30.85
CA VAL A 90 1.07 -34.39 29.88
C VAL A 90 2.14 -33.53 29.20
N PRO A 91 3.41 -33.96 29.19
CA PRO A 91 4.51 -33.22 28.59
C PRO A 91 4.41 -33.19 27.06
N SER A 92 5.14 -32.26 26.44
CA SER A 92 5.18 -32.10 24.97
C SER A 92 5.57 -33.38 24.21
N LYS A 93 6.50 -34.18 24.75
CA LYS A 93 6.95 -35.43 24.12
C LYS A 93 5.85 -36.48 24.00
N GLU A 94 5.12 -36.73 25.09
CA GLU A 94 3.98 -37.67 25.10
C GLU A 94 2.86 -37.18 24.18
N ARG A 95 2.62 -35.87 24.14
CA ARG A 95 1.68 -35.25 23.20
C ARG A 95 2.06 -35.54 21.75
N ALA A 96 3.33 -35.32 21.38
CA ALA A 96 3.81 -35.55 20.02
C ALA A 96 3.64 -37.02 19.58
N ILE A 97 3.90 -37.98 20.49
CA ILE A 97 3.70 -39.42 20.22
C ILE A 97 2.21 -39.73 20.01
N ARG A 98 1.32 -39.12 20.79
CA ARG A 98 -0.12 -39.27 20.61
C ARG A 98 -0.56 -38.68 19.27
N ASP A 99 -0.13 -37.46 18.95
CA ASP A 99 -0.56 -36.75 17.75
C ASP A 99 -0.10 -37.49 16.48
N SER A 100 1.13 -38.03 16.46
CA SER A 100 1.62 -38.86 15.35
C SER A 100 0.82 -40.16 15.14
N PHE A 101 0.32 -40.77 16.23
CA PHE A 101 -0.54 -41.94 16.13
C PHE A 101 -1.87 -41.63 15.40
N PHE A 102 -2.42 -40.43 15.58
CA PHE A 102 -3.68 -40.03 14.94
C PHE A 102 -3.48 -39.49 13.52
N GLU A 103 -2.37 -38.79 13.23
CA GLU A 103 -2.06 -38.32 11.87
C GLU A 103 -1.84 -39.47 10.87
N CYS A 104 -1.21 -40.57 11.30
CA CYS A 104 -1.00 -41.75 10.46
C CYS A 104 -2.28 -42.55 10.15
N ARG A 105 -3.42 -42.17 10.72
CA ARG A 105 -4.71 -42.85 10.56
C ARG A 105 -5.78 -41.97 9.89
N ALA A 106 -5.44 -40.75 9.50
CA ALA A 106 -6.31 -39.79 8.83
C ALA A 106 -6.27 -39.92 7.31
#